data_AF-A0A2U1B3D0-F1
#
_entry.id   AF-A0A2U1B3D0-F1
#
_cell.length_a   1.000
_cell.length_b   1.000
_cell.length_c   1.000
_cell.angle_alpha   90.00
_cell.angle_beta   90.00
_cell.angle_gamma   90.00
#
_symmetry.space_group_name_H-M   'P 1'
#
loop_
_entity.id
_entity.type
_entity.pdbx_description
1 polymer ?
#
loop_
_entity_poly.entity_id
_entity_poly.type
_entity_poly.pdbx_seq_one_letter_code
_entity_poly.pdbx_strand_id
1 'polypeptide(L)'
;MTDKPQIINNVHAATLIGSGLSSYFMNEKRPKTALIPAVAGSGLLLLSKNLEKGDQTMAHVAVGITGLLLAQTLRSFLQAAVPDAETEEKFDKATLNRRKLVFGLMSTTGIAAMATYIGGFIEKRKNS
;
A
#
# COMPACT_ATOMS: atom_id res chain seq x y z
N MET A 1 -11.32 18.28 0.95
CA MET A 1 -10.31 17.27 1.32
C MET A 1 -10.57 17.02 2.77
N THR A 2 -10.74 15.76 3.20
CA THR A 2 -10.56 15.42 4.62
C THR A 2 -9.35 16.20 5.11
N ASP A 3 -9.51 17.04 6.12
CA ASP A 3 -8.61 18.18 6.39
C ASP A 3 -7.12 17.82 6.53
N LYS A 4 -6.79 16.53 6.56
CA LYS A 4 -5.46 15.98 6.76
C LYS A 4 -5.19 14.73 5.89
N PRO A 5 -5.12 14.85 4.55
CA PRO A 5 -4.80 13.74 3.63
C PRO A 5 -3.43 13.09 3.91
N GLN A 6 -2.49 13.85 4.48
CA GLN A 6 -1.18 13.36 4.90
C GLN A 6 -1.28 12.28 5.97
N ILE A 7 -2.33 12.25 6.79
CA ILE A 7 -2.47 11.23 7.84
C ILE A 7 -2.69 9.86 7.21
N ILE A 8 -3.68 9.72 6.33
CA ILE A 8 -3.96 8.42 5.72
C ILE A 8 -2.81 7.97 4.80
N ASN A 9 -2.15 8.92 4.14
CA ASN A 9 -0.94 8.67 3.36
C ASN A 9 0.18 8.11 4.26
N ASN A 10 0.44 8.75 5.41
CA ASN A 10 1.46 8.31 6.35
C ASN A 10 1.15 6.93 6.92
N VAL A 11 -0.11 6.64 7.25
CA VAL A 11 -0.53 5.33 7.75
C VAL A 11 -0.24 4.26 6.69
N HIS A 12 -0.71 4.45 5.45
CA HIS A 12 -0.47 3.47 4.39
C HIS A 12 1.02 3.32 4.08
N ALA A 13 1.77 4.43 4.04
CA ALA A 13 3.20 4.42 3.80
C ALA A 13 3.99 3.69 4.90
N ALA A 14 3.64 3.92 6.18
CA ALA A 14 4.24 3.21 7.30
C ALA A 14 3.93 1.70 7.25
N THR A 15 2.71 1.33 6.86
CA THR A 15 2.34 -0.08 6.63
C THR A 15 3.20 -0.70 5.52
N LEU A 16 3.35 -0.03 4.38
CA LEU A 16 4.19 -0.52 3.28
C LEU A 16 5.65 -0.72 3.70
N ILE A 17 6.22 0.22 4.45
CA ILE A 17 7.58 0.14 4.99
C ILE A 17 7.70 -1.02 5.97
N GLY A 18 6.86 -1.05 7.00
CA GLY A 18 6.91 -2.08 8.05
C GLY A 18 6.71 -3.48 7.47
N SER A 19 5.71 -3.66 6.62
CA SER A 19 5.38 -4.95 6.02
C SER A 19 6.40 -5.39 4.95
N GLY A 20 6.97 -4.46 4.18
CA GLY A 20 8.04 -4.74 3.21
C GLY A 20 9.34 -5.16 3.90
N LEU A 21 9.79 -4.38 4.89
CA LEU A 21 11.00 -4.71 5.67
C LEU A 21 10.82 -6.02 6.45
N SER A 22 9.67 -6.23 7.10
CA SER A 22 9.39 -7.50 7.79
C SER A 22 9.43 -8.68 6.82
N SER A 23 8.85 -8.54 5.64
CA SER A 23 8.88 -9.61 4.61
C SER A 23 10.28 -9.91 4.11
N TYR A 24 11.16 -8.90 4.05
CA TYR A 24 12.56 -9.07 3.66
C TYR A 24 13.37 -9.77 4.76
N PHE A 25 13.32 -9.27 5.99
CA PHE A 25 14.16 -9.77 7.09
C PHE A 25 13.69 -11.11 7.65
N MET A 26 12.39 -11.42 7.60
CA MET A 26 11.87 -12.71 8.05
C MET A 26 11.99 -13.82 6.99
N ASN A 27 12.49 -13.52 5.80
CA ASN A 27 12.71 -14.50 4.74
C ASN A 27 14.21 -14.78 4.60
N GLU A 28 14.64 -16.02 4.80
CA GLU A 28 16.04 -16.43 4.69
C GLU A 28 16.65 -16.09 3.31
N LYS A 29 15.85 -16.24 2.25
CA LYS A 29 16.28 -15.92 0.87
C LYS A 29 16.42 -14.41 0.61
N ARG A 30 15.94 -13.56 1.53
CA ARG A 30 15.99 -12.09 1.47
C ARG A 30 15.72 -11.54 0.06
N PRO A 31 14.55 -11.85 -0.54
CA PRO A 31 14.28 -11.45 -1.91
C PRO A 31 14.22 -9.93 -2.04
N LYS A 32 15.02 -9.33 -2.93
CA LYS A 32 15.06 -7.87 -3.14
C LYS A 32 13.68 -7.29 -3.51
N THR A 33 12.81 -8.08 -4.12
CA THR A 33 11.45 -7.69 -4.45
C THR A 33 10.58 -7.38 -3.23
N ALA A 34 10.91 -7.90 -2.04
CA ALA A 34 10.23 -7.56 -0.78
C ALA A 34 10.53 -6.11 -0.32
N LEU A 35 11.56 -5.45 -0.86
CA LEU A 35 11.89 -4.06 -0.55
C LEU A 35 11.09 -3.06 -1.40
N ILE A 36 10.41 -3.50 -2.47
CA ILE A 36 9.61 -2.62 -3.34
C ILE A 36 8.54 -1.87 -2.52
N PRO A 37 7.72 -2.52 -1.67
CA PRO A 37 6.78 -1.81 -0.81
C PRO A 37 7.47 -0.80 0.12
N ALA A 38 8.63 -1.13 0.68
CA ALA A 38 9.33 -0.23 1.60
C ALA A 38 9.87 1.03 0.90
N VAL A 39 10.42 0.88 -0.30
CA VAL A 39 10.86 2.01 -1.12
C VAL A 39 9.66 2.87 -1.54
N ALA A 40 8.57 2.23 -1.98
CA ALA A 40 7.37 2.94 -2.41
C ALA A 40 6.69 3.68 -1.24
N GLY A 41 6.60 3.06 -0.06
CA GLY A 41 6.12 3.71 1.16
C GLY A 41 7.01 4.89 1.57
N SER A 42 8.32 4.76 1.46
CA SER A 42 9.24 5.88 1.71
C SER A 42 8.98 7.04 0.75
N GLY A 43 8.75 6.75 -0.54
CA GLY A 43 8.33 7.75 -1.53
C GLY A 43 7.03 8.44 -1.16
N LEU A 44 6.01 7.69 -0.73
CA LEU A 44 4.74 8.26 -0.26
C LEU A 44 4.93 9.17 0.95
N LEU A 45 5.77 8.81 1.94
CA LEU A 45 6.06 9.68 3.09
C LEU A 45 6.68 11.02 2.66
N LEU A 46 7.52 11.04 1.63
CA LEU A 46 8.11 12.28 1.11
C LEU A 46 7.06 13.22 0.52
N LEU A 47 5.94 12.68 0.01
CA LEU A 47 4.84 13.48 -0.53
C LEU A 47 3.98 14.12 0.57
N SER A 48 4.03 13.63 1.81
CA SER A 48 3.13 14.05 2.90
C SER A 48 3.15 15.54 3.18
N LYS A 49 4.32 16.19 3.13
CA LYS A 49 4.42 17.65 3.31
C LYS A 49 3.68 18.44 2.23
N ASN A 50 3.65 17.92 1.00
CA ASN A 50 2.94 18.58 -0.11
C ASN A 50 1.43 18.33 -0.01
N LEU A 51 1.03 17.14 0.42
CA LEU A 51 -0.37 16.81 0.69
C LEU A 51 -0.95 17.68 1.79
N GLU A 52 -0.19 17.91 2.86
CA GLU A 52 -0.58 18.80 3.96
C GLU A 52 -0.76 20.26 3.49
N LYS A 53 0.04 20.71 2.53
CA LYS A 53 -0.10 22.04 1.90
C LYS A 53 -1.25 22.12 0.88
N GLY A 54 -1.98 21.04 0.66
CA GLY A 54 -3.08 21.01 -0.31
C GLY A 54 -2.65 21.04 -1.78
N ASP A 55 -1.40 20.66 -2.10
CA ASP A 55 -0.91 20.58 -3.47
C ASP A 55 -1.70 19.54 -4.27
N GLN A 56 -2.52 20.01 -5.21
CA GLN A 56 -3.40 19.17 -6.00
C GLN A 56 -2.63 18.24 -6.94
N THR A 57 -1.52 18.69 -7.52
CA THR A 57 -0.70 17.87 -8.41
C THR A 57 -0.09 16.71 -7.62
N MET A 58 0.47 17.01 -6.45
CA MET A 58 1.04 15.99 -5.57
C MET A 58 -0.02 15.02 -5.03
N ALA A 59 -1.25 15.48 -4.79
CA ALA A 59 -2.37 14.60 -4.43
C ALA A 59 -2.73 13.60 -5.52
N HIS A 60 -2.72 14.00 -6.81
CA HIS A 60 -2.95 13.07 -7.92
C HIS A 60 -1.81 12.07 -8.06
N VAL A 61 -0.55 12.52 -7.89
CA VAL A 61 0.62 11.64 -7.88
C VAL A 61 0.52 10.61 -6.76
N ALA A 62 0.20 11.03 -5.54
CA ALA A 62 0.06 10.12 -4.39
C ALA A 62 -1.06 9.10 -4.59
N VAL A 63 -2.21 9.51 -5.15
CA VAL A 63 -3.31 8.61 -5.54
C VAL A 63 -2.88 7.61 -6.61
N GLY A 64 -2.19 8.07 -7.66
CA GLY A 64 -1.73 7.19 -8.73
C GLY A 64 -0.78 6.12 -8.21
N ILE A 65 0.20 6.51 -7.40
CA ILE A 65 1.12 5.58 -6.73
C ILE A 65 0.36 4.61 -5.83
N THR A 66 -0.54 5.11 -4.98
CA THR A 66 -1.34 4.28 -4.06
C THR A 66 -2.20 3.27 -4.84
N GLY A 67 -2.84 3.68 -5.93
CA GLY A 67 -3.66 2.79 -6.76
C GLY A 67 -2.87 1.67 -7.42
N LEU A 68 -1.69 1.99 -7.97
CA LEU A 68 -0.79 0.99 -8.56
C LEU A 68 -0.31 -0.02 -7.53
N LEU A 69 0.11 0.45 -6.34
CA LEU A 69 0.53 -0.41 -5.25
C LEU A 69 -0.62 -1.28 -4.75
N LEU A 70 -1.81 -0.70 -4.58
CA LEU A 70 -3.00 -1.43 -4.15
C LEU A 70 -3.35 -2.56 -5.12
N ALA A 71 -3.33 -2.31 -6.43
CA ALA A 71 -3.60 -3.36 -7.42
C ALA A 71 -2.62 -4.54 -7.28
N GLN A 72 -1.33 -4.25 -7.08
CA GLN A 72 -0.32 -5.27 -6.91
C GLN A 72 -0.43 -6.01 -5.56
N THR A 73 -0.62 -5.30 -4.45
CA THR A 73 -0.73 -5.92 -3.12
C THR A 73 -2.01 -6.73 -3.01
N LEU A 74 -3.12 -6.26 -3.60
CA LEU A 74 -4.38 -6.97 -3.60
C LEU A 74 -4.28 -8.26 -4.40
N ARG A 75 -3.64 -8.23 -5.57
CA ARG A 75 -3.35 -9.44 -6.35
C ARG A 75 -2.52 -10.44 -5.54
N SER A 76 -1.44 -9.98 -4.89
CA SER A 76 -0.58 -10.84 -4.07
C SER A 76 -1.28 -11.36 -2.81
N PHE A 77 -2.21 -10.60 -2.25
CA PHE A 77 -3.08 -11.04 -1.16
C PHE A 77 -4.02 -12.15 -1.64
N LEU A 78 -4.70 -11.96 -2.77
CA LEU A 78 -5.62 -12.95 -3.32
C LEU A 78 -4.91 -14.27 -3.65
N GLN A 79 -3.73 -14.21 -4.26
CA GLN A 79 -2.89 -15.41 -4.49
C GLN A 79 -2.55 -16.14 -3.19
N ALA A 80 -2.35 -15.44 -2.07
CA ALA A 80 -2.05 -16.07 -0.80
C ALA A 80 -3.31 -16.54 -0.04
N ALA A 81 -4.45 -15.87 -0.25
CA ALA A 81 -5.71 -16.16 0.44
C ALA A 81 -6.50 -17.28 -0.23
N VAL A 82 -6.42 -17.37 -1.56
CA VAL A 82 -7.05 -18.39 -2.41
C VAL A 82 -5.98 -18.88 -3.40
N PRO A 83 -5.03 -19.70 -2.93
CA PRO A 83 -3.93 -20.17 -3.77
C PRO A 83 -4.42 -21.15 -4.85
N ASP A 84 -3.84 -21.05 -6.03
CA ASP A 84 -3.94 -22.06 -7.09
C ASP A 84 -2.88 -23.15 -6.91
N ALA A 85 -2.96 -24.22 -7.71
CA ALA A 85 -2.05 -25.35 -7.61
C ALA A 85 -0.57 -24.95 -7.75
N GLU A 86 -0.24 -24.00 -8.64
CA GLU A 86 1.12 -23.49 -8.81
C GLU A 86 1.61 -22.77 -7.54
N THR A 87 0.74 -21.97 -6.91
CA THR A 87 1.07 -21.24 -5.69
C THR A 87 1.26 -22.18 -4.50
N GLU A 88 0.45 -23.23 -4.39
CA GLU A 88 0.58 -24.27 -3.36
C GLU A 88 1.85 -25.10 -3.51
N GLU A 89 2.30 -25.37 -4.74
CA GLU A 89 3.57 -26.04 -5.01
C GLU A 89 4.77 -25.16 -4.62
N LYS A 90 4.67 -23.85 -4.87
CA LYS A 90 5.77 -22.90 -4.67
C LYS A 90 5.98 -22.48 -3.22
N PHE A 91 4.93 -22.46 -2.40
CA PHE A 91 4.98 -21.92 -1.05
C PHE A 91 4.35 -22.86 -0.03
N ASP A 92 5.08 -23.09 1.06
CA ASP A 92 4.53 -23.78 2.22
C ASP A 92 3.40 -22.97 2.90
N LYS A 93 2.58 -23.65 3.71
CA LYS A 93 1.45 -23.04 4.41
C LYS A 93 1.85 -21.89 5.34
N ALA A 94 2.99 -21.95 6.00
CA ALA A 94 3.44 -20.89 6.90
C ALA A 94 3.84 -19.63 6.11
N THR A 95 4.52 -19.81 4.98
CA THR A 95 4.85 -18.75 4.03
C THR A 95 3.59 -18.12 3.45
N LEU A 96 2.59 -18.91 3.06
CA LEU A 96 1.30 -18.40 2.58
C LEU A 96 0.57 -17.58 3.65
N ASN A 97 0.51 -18.07 4.90
CA ASN A 97 -0.11 -17.33 6.01
C ASN A 97 0.57 -15.97 6.26
N ARG A 98 1.90 -15.94 6.25
CA ARG A 98 2.65 -14.67 6.38
C ARG A 98 2.33 -13.72 5.23
N ARG A 99 2.34 -14.21 3.99
CA ARG A 99 2.03 -13.41 2.79
C ARG A 99 0.61 -12.86 2.87
N LYS A 100 -0.36 -13.68 3.26
CA LYS A 100 -1.76 -13.27 3.46
C LYS A 100 -1.88 -12.13 4.47
N LEU A 101 -1.18 -12.21 5.61
CA LEU A 101 -1.20 -11.16 6.62
C LEU A 101 -0.57 -9.86 6.10
N VAL A 102 0.64 -9.95 5.54
CA VAL A 102 1.41 -8.78 5.08
C VAL A 102 0.69 -8.08 3.93
N PHE A 103 0.33 -8.81 2.86
CA PHE A 103 -0.35 -8.21 1.71
C PHE A 103 -1.79 -7.81 2.04
N GLY A 104 -2.43 -8.50 2.99
CA GLY A 104 -3.73 -8.11 3.52
C GLY A 104 -3.68 -6.73 4.17
N LEU A 105 -2.73 -6.51 5.09
CA LEU A 105 -2.52 -5.21 5.75
C LEU A 105 -2.19 -4.08 4.76
N MET A 106 -1.30 -4.35 3.80
CA MET A 106 -0.96 -3.38 2.75
C MET A 106 -2.20 -3.03 1.91
N SER A 107 -3.01 -4.02 1.54
CA SER A 107 -4.18 -3.80 0.70
C SER A 107 -5.31 -3.09 1.44
N THR A 108 -5.59 -3.44 2.70
CA THR A 108 -6.65 -2.79 3.47
C THR A 108 -6.33 -1.32 3.74
N THR A 109 -5.08 -1.01 4.11
CA THR A 109 -4.65 0.39 4.27
C THR A 109 -4.62 1.14 2.94
N GLY A 110 -4.26 0.47 1.84
CA GLY A 110 -4.32 1.04 0.49
C GLY A 110 -5.74 1.37 0.04
N ILE A 111 -6.71 0.50 0.31
CA ILE A 111 -8.14 0.75 0.06
C ILE A 111 -8.61 1.97 0.87
N ALA A 112 -8.27 2.04 2.16
CA ALA A 112 -8.63 3.16 3.01
C ALA A 112 -8.03 4.49 2.52
N ALA A 113 -6.76 4.48 2.07
CA ALA A 113 -6.12 5.65 1.47
C ALA A 113 -6.80 6.07 0.17
N MET A 114 -7.04 5.14 -0.76
CA MET A 114 -7.75 5.41 -2.02
C MET A 114 -9.14 5.99 -1.78
N ALA A 115 -9.93 5.40 -0.88
CA ALA A 115 -11.27 5.88 -0.55
C ALA A 115 -11.23 7.31 0.00
N THR A 116 -10.26 7.60 0.88
CA THR A 116 -10.07 8.93 1.47
C THR A 116 -9.71 9.98 0.42
N TYR A 117 -8.78 9.64 -0.49
CA TYR A 117 -8.41 10.55 -1.58
C TYR A 117 -9.56 10.82 -2.55
N ILE A 118 -10.24 9.76 -3.01
CA ILE A 118 -11.38 9.88 -3.93
C ILE A 118 -12.49 10.70 -3.29
N GLY A 119 -12.83 10.41 -2.03
CA GLY A 119 -13.79 11.19 -1.26
C GLY A 119 -13.39 12.67 -1.16
N GLY A 120 -12.11 12.93 -0.88
CA GLY A 120 -11.57 14.29 -0.83
C GLY A 120 -11.63 15.05 -2.15
N PHE A 121 -11.45 14.37 -3.29
CA PHE A 121 -11.61 14.97 -4.63
C PHE A 121 -13.07 15.25 -4.97
N ILE A 122 -13.98 14.32 -4.65
CA ILE A 122 -15.42 14.49 -4.86
C ILE A 122 -15.93 15.68 -4.06
N GLU A 123 -15.54 15.79 -2.79
CA GLU A 123 -15.91 16.91 -1.92
C GLU A 123 -15.40 18.25 -2.48
N LYS A 124 -14.12 18.32 -2.88
CA LYS A 124 -13.55 19.54 -3.47
C LYS A 124 -14.32 19.97 -4.73
N ARG A 125 -14.70 19.02 -5.58
CA ARG A 125 -15.51 19.28 -6.78
C ARG A 125 -16.91 19.79 -6.45
N LYS A 126 -17.55 19.30 -5.38
CA LYS A 126 -18.90 19.74 -4.98
C LYS A 126 -18.93 21.16 -4.40
N ASN A 127 -17.82 21.58 -3.78
CA ASN A 127 -17.68 22.87 -3.12
C ASN A 127 -16.93 23.92 -3.97
N SER A 128 -16.64 23.59 -5.24
CA SER A 128 -16.08 24.52 -6.24
C SER A 128 -17.20 24.97 -7.18
#